data_AF-A0A1E7GCX9-F1
#
_entry.id   AF-A0A1E7GCX9-F1
#
_cell.length_a   1.000
_cell.length_b   1.000
_cell.length_c   1.000
_cell.angle_alpha   90.00
_cell.angle_beta   90.00
_cell.angle_gamma   90.00
#
_symmetry.space_group_name_H-M   'P 1'
#
loop_
_entity.id
_entity.type
_entity.pdbx_description
1 polymer ?
#
loop_
_entity_poly.entity_id
_entity_poly.type
_entity_poly.pdbx_seq_one_letter_code
_entity_poly.pdbx_strand_id
1 'polypeptide(L)' 'MHTYSAAGNYTVKLTASNAGRKDTNTSEIIVQGAPPKIPGGFNSLIFVMIVSYLCKKSARN' A
#
# COMPACT_ATOMS: atom_id res chain seq x y z
N MET A 1 -22.45 2.44 -6.97
CA MET A 1 -21.08 1.99 -6.59
C MET A 1 -20.27 1.86 -7.86
N HIS A 2 -19.01 2.32 -7.86
CA HIS A 2 -18.10 2.20 -9.01
C HIS A 2 -16.80 1.54 -8.52
N THR A 3 -16.23 0.64 -9.32
CA THR A 3 -15.08 -0.18 -8.92
C THR A 3 -14.01 -0.11 -10.00
N TYR A 4 -12.80 0.27 -9.62
CA TYR A 4 -11.63 0.29 -10.49
C TYR A 4 -10.82 -0.98 -10.27
N SER A 5 -10.83 -1.89 -11.26
CA SER A 5 -10.18 -3.19 -11.16
C SER A 5 -8.66 -3.16 -11.39
N ALA A 6 -8.15 -2.08 -11.98
CA ALA A 6 -6.74 -1.92 -12.32
C ALA A 6 -6.12 -0.76 -11.55
N ALA A 7 -4.83 -0.89 -11.25
CA ALA A 7 -4.04 0.22 -10.73
C ALA A 7 -3.86 1.30 -11.81
N GLY A 8 -3.94 2.56 -11.43
CA GLY A 8 -3.87 3.67 -12.36
C GLY A 8 -4.32 5.00 -11.75
N ASN A 9 -4.07 6.09 -12.47
CA ASN A 9 -4.63 7.40 -12.15
C ASN A 9 -5.92 7.60 -12.96
N TYR A 10 -7.01 7.88 -12.27
CA TYR A 10 -8.33 8.09 -12.86
C TYR A 10 -8.79 9.52 -12.60
N THR A 11 -9.11 10.23 -13.69
CA THR A 11 -9.75 11.54 -13.61
C THR A 11 -11.26 11.37 -13.66
N VAL A 12 -11.92 11.62 -12.53
CA VAL A 12 -13.39 11.55 -12.43
C VAL A 12 -13.97 12.93 -12.64
N LYS A 13 -14.92 13.04 -13.56
CA LYS A 13 -15.68 14.25 -13.85
C LYS A 13 -17.13 14.07 -13.41
N LEU A 14 -17.56 14.85 -12.42
CA LEU A 14 -18.96 14.95 -12.03
C LEU A 14 -19.55 16.20 -12.66
N THR A 15 -20.66 16.04 -13.38
CA THR A 15 -21.39 17.15 -14.00
C THR A 15 -22.80 17.19 -13.43
N ALA A 16 -23.15 18.28 -12.77
CA ALA A 16 -24.50 18.54 -12.29
C ALA A 16 -25.16 19.60 -13.18
N SER A 17 -26.45 19.42 -13.51
CA SER A 17 -27.21 20.33 -14.35
C SER A 17 -28.60 20.57 -13.76
N ASN A 18 -29.06 21.81 -13.80
CA ASN A 18 -30.46 22.18 -13.54
C ASN A 18 -31.01 23.01 -14.72
N ALA A 19 -32.24 23.51 -14.60
CA ALA A 19 -32.96 24.18 -15.68
C ALA A 19 -32.25 25.42 -16.28
N GLY A 20 -31.24 25.98 -15.62
CA GLY A 20 -30.53 27.16 -16.11
C GLY A 20 -29.02 27.19 -15.89
N ARG A 21 -28.44 26.24 -15.15
CA ARG A 21 -27.00 26.18 -14.88
C ARG A 21 -26.48 24.76 -14.90
N LYS A 22 -25.22 24.66 -15.28
CA LYS A 22 -24.44 23.43 -15.28
C LYS A 22 -23.15 23.71 -14.54
N ASP A 23 -22.79 22.81 -13.65
CA ASP A 23 -21.52 22.85 -12.93
C ASP A 23 -20.78 21.53 -13.11
N THR A 24 -19.46 21.60 -13.08
CA THR A 24 -18.59 20.46 -13.30
C THR A 24 -17.49 20.47 -12.25
N ASN A 25 -17.41 19.38 -11.50
CA ASN A 25 -16.30 19.13 -10.60
C ASN A 25 -15.43 17.98 -11.11
N THR A 26 -14.13 18.09 -10.90
CA THR A 26 -13.15 17.09 -11.36
C THR A 26 -12.30 16.66 -10.17
N SER A 27 -12.00 15.37 -10.07
CA SER A 27 -11.17 14.84 -8.98
C SER A 27 -10.30 13.70 -9.48
N GLU A 28 -9.08 13.62 -8.97
CA GLU A 28 -8.15 12.54 -9.27
C GLU A 28 -8.26 11.42 -8.23
N ILE A 29 -8.23 10.19 -8.73
CA ILE A 29 -8.21 8.97 -7.90
C ILE A 29 -7.00 8.15 -8.31
N ILE A 30 -6.11 7.92 -7.35
CA ILE A 30 -4.95 7.05 -7.53
C ILE A 30 -5.30 5.67 -6.98
N VAL A 31 -5.49 4.70 -7.87
CA VAL A 31 -5.71 3.31 -7.49
C VAL A 31 -4.36 2.62 -7.42
N GLN A 32 -3.98 2.24 -6.20
CA GLN A 32 -2.73 1.52 -5.96
C GLN A 32 -2.91 0.04 -6.26
N GLY A 33 -1.89 -0.57 -6.87
CA GLY A 33 -1.84 -2.02 -7.04
C GLY A 33 -1.59 -2.72 -5.71
N ALA A 34 -1.76 -4.05 -5.71
CA ALA A 34 -1.36 -4.85 -4.57
C ALA A 34 0.14 -4.59 -4.26
N PRO A 35 0.52 -4.43 -2.99
CA PRO A 35 1.92 -4.31 -2.64
C PRO A 35 2.68 -5.55 -3.11
N PRO A 36 3.97 -5.41 -3.48
CA PRO A 36 4.77 -6.54 -3.90
C PRO A 36 4.78 -7.61 -2.80
N LYS A 37 4.55 -8.87 -3.18
CA LYS A 37 4.70 -10.01 -2.26
C LYS A 37 6.18 -10.17 -1.95
N ILE A 38 6.62 -9.66 -0.81
CA ILE A 38 7.96 -9.93 -0.29
C ILE A 38 7.92 -11.36 0.27
N PRO A 39 8.79 -12.28 -0.17
CA PRO A 39 8.93 -13.59 0.46
C PRO A 39 9.45 -13.39 1.89
N GLY A 40 8.53 -13.25 2.84
CA GLY A 40 8.81 -13.12 4.26
C GLY A 40 9.16 -14.48 4.86
N GLY A 41 10.35 -14.98 4.54
CA GLY A 41 10.93 -16.10 5.26
C GLY A 41 11.90 -15.57 6.31
N PHE A 42 11.52 -15.60 7.59
CA PHE A 42 12.54 -15.54 8.64
C PHE A 42 13.45 -16.75 8.46
N ASN A 43 14.70 -16.52 8.06
CA ASN A 43 15.68 -17.59 8.05
C ASN A 43 15.97 -17.96 9.51
N SER A 44 15.36 -19.06 9.95
CA SER A 44 15.44 -19.55 11.33
C SER A 44 16.90 -19.73 11.78
N LEU A 45 17.79 -20.14 10.87
CA LEU A 45 19.21 -20.31 11.16
C LEU A 45 19.90 -18.98 11.47
N ILE A 46 19.65 -17.94 10.67
CA ILE A 46 20.18 -16.58 10.89
C ILE A 46 19.62 -16.00 12.20
N PHE A 47 18.33 -16.22 12.49
CA PHE A 47 17.70 -15.76 13.72
C PHE A 47 18.29 -16.45 14.97
N VAL A 48 18.45 -17.77 14.94
CA VAL A 48 19.06 -18.56 16.03
C VAL A 48 20.52 -18.17 16.24
N MET A 49 21.29 -17.94 15.16
CA MET A 49 22.67 -17.47 15.25
C MET A 49 22.77 -16.10 15.92
N ILE A 50 21.93 -15.14 15.52
CA ILE A 50 21.90 -13.79 16.09
C ILE A 50 21.50 -13.83 17.57
N VAL A 51 20.42 -14.54 17.91
CA VAL A 51 19.97 -14.70 19.31
C VAL A 51 21.06 -15.35 20.16
N SER A 52 21.67 -16.43 19.67
CA SER A 52 22.76 -17.13 20.37
C SER A 52 23.98 -16.24 20.58
N TYR A 53 24.36 -15.46 19.57
CA TYR A 53 25.47 -14.51 19.66
C TYR A 53 25.19 -13.42 20.70
N LEU A 54 23.98 -12.84 20.68
CA LEU A 54 23.58 -11.79 21.62
C LEU A 54 23.50 -12.32 23.06
N CYS A 55 22.92 -13.50 23.27
CA CYS A 55 22.92 -14.18 24.57
C CYS A 55 24.36 -14.41 25.07
N LYS A 56 25.26 -14.86 24.19
CA LYS A 56 26.66 -15.11 24.54
C LYS A 56 27.48 -13.83 24.74
N LYS A 57 27.09 -12.71 24.13
CA LYS A 57 27.71 -11.39 24.34
C LYS A 57 27.23 -10.75 25.64
N SER A 58 25.93 -10.86 25.94
CA SER A 58 25.34 -10.40 27.21
C SER A 58 25.92 -11.14 28.41
N ALA A 59 26.22 -12.44 28.28
CA ALA A 59 26.84 -13.22 29.35
C ALA A 59 28.34 -12.90 29.59
N ARG A 60 28.95 -12.10 28.70
CA ARG A 60 30.37 -11.72 28.77
C ARG A 60 30.59 -10.24 29.09
N ASN A 61 29.53 -9.48 29.37
CA ASN A 61 29.56 -8.08 29.80
C ASN A 61 29.01 -7.98 31.21
#